data_AF-A0A382GU29-F1
#
_entry.id   AF-A0A382GU29-F1
#
_cell.length_a   1.000
_cell.length_b   1.000
_cell.length_c   1.000
_cell.angle_alpha   90.00
_cell.angle_beta   90.00
_cell.angle_gamma   90.00
#
_symmetry.space_group_name_H-M   'P 1'
#
loop_
_entity.id
_entity.type
_entity.pdbx_description
1 polymer ?
#
loop_
_entity_poly.entity_id
_entity_poly.type
_entity_poly.pdbx_seq_one_letter_code
_entity_poly.pdbx_strand_id
1 'polypeptide(L)'
;MEIKTLPIGDYIVAPETVVERKTISDLVSSVFDGRLFDQCNRLKEHYKFPILLIEGNIDEIEELTENSLVFYGAISSIAIDFKIPVIHTPNASHTSKLLVSMCSRKDASKGPFIKKIRKSNDIQKQQLSMLCSLPGVGEKTAIR
;
A
#
# COMPACT_ATOMS: atom_id res chain seq x y z
N MET A 1 6.79 -22.28 -1.84
CA MET A 1 7.71 -21.23 -1.35
C MET A 1 9.11 -21.67 -1.69
N GLU A 2 9.94 -20.75 -2.20
CA GLU A 2 11.36 -20.98 -2.44
C GLU A 2 12.12 -20.05 -1.50
N ILE A 3 13.15 -20.56 -0.81
CA ILE A 3 13.97 -19.79 0.12
C ILE A 3 15.32 -19.52 -0.55
N LYS A 4 15.67 -18.24 -0.67
CA LYS A 4 16.94 -17.79 -1.25
C LYS A 4 17.44 -16.59 -0.47
N THR A 5 18.75 -16.43 -0.40
CA THR A 5 19.38 -15.19 0.09
C THR A 5 19.17 -14.10 -0.94
N LEU A 6 18.55 -13.00 -0.53
CA LEU A 6 18.39 -11.81 -1.36
C LEU A 6 19.49 -10.79 -1.01
N PRO A 7 20.05 -10.08 -2.00
CA PRO A 7 21.02 -9.02 -1.71
C PRO A 7 20.36 -7.80 -1.05
N ILE A 8 19.09 -7.54 -1.36
CA ILE A 8 18.27 -6.40 -0.90
C ILE A 8 16.81 -6.86 -0.78
N GLY A 9 16.11 -6.47 0.29
CA GLY A 9 14.73 -6.85 0.53
C GLY A 9 14.57 -8.19 1.24
N ASP A 10 13.38 -8.44 1.80
CA ASP A 10 13.05 -9.70 2.48
C ASP A 10 12.22 -10.65 1.60
N TYR A 11 11.27 -10.11 0.82
CA TYR A 11 10.37 -10.93 0.01
C TYR A 11 10.21 -10.37 -1.39
N ILE A 12 10.30 -11.24 -2.39
CA ILE A 12 9.88 -10.92 -3.77
C ILE A 12 8.48 -11.50 -3.98
N VAL A 13 7.49 -10.63 -4.15
CA VAL A 13 6.08 -11.03 -4.26
C VAL A 13 5.55 -11.03 -5.70
N ALA A 14 6.23 -10.32 -6.60
CA ALA A 14 5.94 -10.29 -8.03
C ALA A 14 7.20 -9.81 -8.80
N PRO A 15 7.25 -9.92 -10.14
CA PRO A 15 8.35 -9.35 -10.92
C PRO A 15 8.56 -7.88 -10.57
N GLU A 16 9.81 -7.49 -10.31
CA GLU A 16 10.19 -6.12 -9.94
C GLU A 16 9.52 -5.57 -8.65
N THR A 17 8.85 -6.42 -7.86
CA THR A 17 8.15 -6.03 -6.63
C THR A 17 8.77 -6.71 -5.42
N VAL A 18 9.40 -5.89 -4.57
CA VAL A 18 10.05 -6.33 -3.35
C VAL A 18 9.32 -5.77 -2.13
N VAL A 19 9.27 -6.55 -1.06
CA VAL A 19 8.78 -6.14 0.25
C VAL A 19 9.95 -6.20 1.23
N GLU A 20 10.21 -5.07 1.89
CA GLU A 20 11.07 -4.97 3.07
C GLU A 20 10.17 -5.02 4.30
N ARG A 21 10.32 -6.03 5.15
CA ARG A 21 9.61 -6.16 6.41
C ARG A 21 10.44 -5.54 7.53
N LYS A 22 9.82 -4.65 8.29
CA LYS A 22 10.42 -4.08 9.48
C LYS A 22 9.46 -4.18 10.66
N THR A 23 9.96 -4.61 11.82
CA THR A 23 9.18 -4.47 13.04
C THR A 23 9.13 -3.00 13.46
N ILE A 24 8.20 -2.62 14.34
CA ILE A 24 8.10 -1.25 14.83
C ILE A 24 9.38 -0.82 15.55
N SER A 25 9.94 -1.67 16.42
CA SER A 25 11.20 -1.41 17.11
C SER A 25 12.39 -1.30 16.15
N ASP A 26 12.48 -2.18 15.15
CA ASP A 26 13.51 -2.12 14.12
C ASP A 26 13.38 -0.85 13.26
N LEU A 27 12.15 -0.38 13.03
CA LEU A 27 11.88 0.81 12.26
C LEU A 27 12.34 2.04 13.04
N VAL A 28 11.90 2.18 14.30
CA VAL A 28 12.29 3.27 15.19
C VAL A 28 13.82 3.36 15.31
N SER A 29 14.48 2.24 15.61
CA SER A 29 15.96 2.21 15.70
C SER A 29 16.64 2.61 14.39
N SER A 30 16.14 2.14 13.24
CA SER A 30 16.72 2.52 11.94
C SER A 30 16.54 3.99 11.57
N VAL A 31 15.48 4.65 12.09
CA VAL A 31 15.28 6.10 11.93
C VAL A 31 16.35 6.84 12.73
N PHE A 32 16.54 6.48 14.00
CA PHE A 32 17.53 7.12 14.86
C PHE A 32 18.97 6.90 14.37
N ASP A 33 19.26 5.72 13.82
CA ASP A 33 20.58 5.41 13.26
C ASP A 33 20.78 6.00 11.84
N GLY A 34 19.75 6.61 11.24
CA GLY A 34 19.77 7.15 9.88
C GLY A 34 19.77 6.09 8.75
N ARG A 35 19.93 4.81 9.08
CA ARG A 35 20.07 3.70 8.11
C ARG A 35 18.82 3.44 7.29
N LEU A 36 17.64 3.84 7.77
CA LEU A 36 16.37 3.62 7.07
C LEU A 36 16.37 4.21 5.66
N PHE A 37 16.89 5.44 5.51
CA PHE A 37 16.87 6.16 4.24
C PHE A 37 17.82 5.53 3.21
N ASP A 38 18.97 5.03 3.66
CA ASP A 38 19.90 4.27 2.81
C ASP A 38 19.26 2.97 2.32
N GLN A 39 18.52 2.27 3.19
CA GLN A 39 17.74 1.09 2.79
C GLN A 39 16.69 1.44 1.73
N CYS A 40 15.94 2.54 1.92
CA CYS A 40 14.96 3.01 0.94
C CYS A 40 15.59 3.36 -0.43
N ASN A 41 16.76 4.00 -0.44
CA ASN A 41 17.50 4.29 -1.68
C ASN A 41 17.89 2.99 -2.40
N ARG A 42 18.51 2.05 -1.68
CA ARG A 42 18.92 0.75 -2.24
C ARG A 42 17.74 -0.03 -2.81
N LEU A 43 16.59 -0.04 -2.12
CA LEU A 43 15.38 -0.68 -2.61
C LEU A 43 14.91 -0.10 -3.96
N LYS A 44 14.91 1.23 -4.09
CA LYS A 44 14.50 1.91 -5.33
C LYS A 44 15.48 1.76 -6.49
N GLU A 45 16.76 1.66 -6.19
CA GLU A 45 17.79 1.45 -7.23
C GLU A 45 17.66 0.07 -7.89
N HIS A 46 17.19 -0.93 -7.13
CA HIS A 46 17.20 -2.33 -7.56
C HIS A 46 15.81 -2.86 -7.96
N TYR A 47 14.74 -2.24 -7.49
CA TYR A 47 13.37 -2.68 -7.76
C TYR A 47 12.48 -1.53 -8.19
N LYS A 48 11.61 -1.80 -9.17
CA LYS A 48 10.65 -0.82 -9.66
C LYS A 48 9.52 -0.54 -8.67
N PHE A 49 9.11 -1.56 -7.90
CA PHE A 49 7.99 -1.50 -6.98
C PHE A 49 8.38 -1.96 -5.57
N PRO A 50 9.24 -1.22 -4.86
CA PRO A 50 9.54 -1.51 -3.47
C PRO A 50 8.34 -1.16 -2.58
N ILE A 51 8.12 -1.96 -1.53
CA ILE A 51 7.08 -1.78 -0.53
C ILE A 51 7.72 -1.92 0.85
N LEU A 52 7.43 -1.01 1.77
CA LEU A 52 7.78 -1.15 3.17
C LEU A 52 6.61 -1.76 3.94
N LEU A 53 6.82 -2.89 4.58
CA LEU A 53 5.86 -3.56 5.44
C LEU A 53 6.25 -3.35 6.90
N ILE A 54 5.39 -2.70 7.68
CA ILE A 54 5.59 -2.47 9.10
C ILE A 54 4.78 -3.50 9.88
N GLU A 55 5.44 -4.32 10.68
CA GLU A 55 4.81 -5.35 11.50
C GLU A 55 4.88 -5.02 12.99
N GLY A 56 3.76 -5.12 13.70
CA GLY A 56 3.70 -5.00 15.16
C GLY A 56 2.55 -4.14 15.64
N ASN A 57 2.47 -3.86 16.96
CA ASN A 57 1.46 -2.98 17.50
C ASN A 57 1.92 -1.51 17.49
N ILE A 58 1.13 -0.63 16.89
CA ILE A 58 1.41 0.82 16.78
C ILE A 58 1.54 1.46 18.16
N ASP A 59 0.86 0.93 19.19
CA ASP A 59 0.97 1.41 20.56
C ASP A 59 2.43 1.34 21.09
N GLU A 60 3.25 0.41 20.56
CA GLU A 60 4.68 0.28 20.90
C GLU A 60 5.47 1.55 20.53
N ILE A 61 5.01 2.37 19.59
CA ILE A 61 5.72 3.59 19.17
C ILE A 61 5.80 4.60 20.31
N GLU A 62 4.73 4.74 21.10
CA GLU A 62 4.68 5.65 22.24
C GLU A 62 5.57 5.16 23.39
N GLU A 63 5.78 3.85 23.50
CA GLU A 63 6.70 3.26 24.47
C GLU A 63 8.17 3.39 24.04
N LEU A 64 8.44 3.34 22.74
CA LEU A 64 9.78 3.32 22.17
C LEU A 64 10.36 4.71 21.87
N THR A 65 9.51 5.75 21.80
CA THR A 65 9.94 7.10 21.42
C THR A 65 9.31 8.17 22.30
N GLU A 66 10.11 9.09 22.83
CA GLU A 66 9.59 10.26 23.55
C GLU A 66 8.86 11.24 22.62
N ASN A 67 9.22 11.24 21.33
CA ASN A 67 8.63 12.09 20.32
C ASN A 67 8.17 11.29 19.10
N SER A 68 6.89 10.91 19.09
CA SER A 68 6.26 10.16 18.00
C SER A 68 6.30 10.90 16.66
N LEU A 69 6.52 12.22 16.62
CA LEU A 69 6.67 12.96 15.37
C LEU A 69 7.91 12.54 14.59
N VAL A 70 8.95 12.03 15.25
CA VAL A 70 10.15 11.50 14.56
C VAL A 70 9.76 10.29 13.71
N PHE A 71 8.98 9.37 14.29
CA PHE A 71 8.44 8.22 13.58
C PHE A 71 7.56 8.66 12.40
N TYR A 72 6.56 9.50 12.64
CA TYR A 72 5.63 9.93 11.60
C TYR A 72 6.32 10.78 10.52
N GLY A 73 7.36 11.54 10.87
CA GLY A 73 8.19 12.27 9.91
C GLY A 73 8.96 11.34 8.98
N ALA A 74 9.52 10.25 9.51
CA ALA A 74 10.17 9.23 8.70
C ALA A 74 9.18 8.52 7.77
N ILE A 75 8.01 8.11 8.28
CA ILE A 75 6.94 7.50 7.47
C ILE A 75 6.48 8.45 6.35
N SER A 76 6.27 9.72 6.68
CA SER A 76 5.89 10.76 5.72
C SER A 76 6.93 10.87 4.59
N SER A 77 8.21 10.92 4.95
CA SER A 77 9.31 11.00 3.99
C SER A 77 9.35 9.77 3.07
N ILE A 78 9.19 8.56 3.62
CA ILE A 78 9.15 7.32 2.85
C ILE A 78 7.98 7.33 1.85
N ALA A 79 6.79 7.72 2.31
CA ALA A 79 5.58 7.71 1.49
C ALA A 79 5.59 8.79 0.40
N ILE A 80 6.07 10.00 0.71
CA ILE A 80 5.97 11.18 -0.16
C ILE A 80 7.24 11.35 -1.01
N ASP A 81 8.41 11.39 -0.36
CA ASP A 81 9.66 11.72 -1.04
C ASP A 81 10.24 10.49 -1.74
N PHE A 82 10.34 9.36 -1.03
CA PHE A 82 10.79 8.11 -1.64
C PHE A 82 9.72 7.51 -2.55
N LYS A 83 8.44 7.80 -2.32
CA LYS A 83 7.28 7.22 -3.02
C LYS A 83 7.20 5.71 -2.87
N ILE A 84 7.58 5.22 -1.69
CA ILE A 84 7.49 3.80 -1.34
C ILE A 84 6.17 3.59 -0.59
N PRO A 85 5.27 2.73 -1.08
CA PRO A 85 4.07 2.36 -0.34
C PRO A 85 4.43 1.73 1.00
N VAL A 86 3.75 2.21 2.06
CA VAL A 86 3.88 1.67 3.42
C VAL A 86 2.61 0.91 3.76
N ILE A 87 2.76 -0.34 4.21
CA ILE A 87 1.63 -1.19 4.63
C ILE A 87 1.90 -1.70 6.03
N HIS A 88 0.92 -1.57 6.92
CA HIS A 88 1.01 -2.07 8.28
C HIS A 88 0.29 -3.42 8.45
N THR A 89 0.85 -4.29 9.28
CA THR A 89 0.21 -5.52 9.75
C THR A 89 0.41 -5.67 11.27
N PRO A 90 -0.58 -6.18 12.01
CA PRO A 90 -0.48 -6.28 13.47
C PRO A 90 0.46 -7.39 13.96
N ASN A 91 0.73 -8.40 13.12
CA ASN A 91 1.57 -9.56 13.48
C ASN A 91 1.93 -10.40 12.24
N ALA A 92 2.85 -11.34 12.42
CA ALA A 92 3.33 -12.25 11.39
C ALA A 92 2.23 -13.06 10.68
N SER A 93 1.15 -13.43 11.38
CA SER A 93 0.02 -14.14 10.75
C SER A 93 -0.67 -13.26 9.70
N HIS A 94 -0.88 -11.98 10.00
CA HIS A 94 -1.43 -11.03 9.05
C HIS A 94 -0.44 -10.67 7.93
N THR A 95 0.85 -10.55 8.26
CA THR A 95 1.94 -10.38 7.27
C THR A 95 1.92 -11.50 6.24
N SER A 96 1.84 -12.76 6.68
CA SER A 96 1.81 -13.90 5.75
C SER A 96 0.57 -13.88 4.83
N LYS A 97 -0.61 -13.55 5.36
CA LYS A 97 -1.84 -13.42 4.56
C LYS A 97 -1.69 -12.32 3.51
N LEU A 98 -1.11 -11.18 3.89
CA LEU A 98 -0.85 -10.08 2.98
C LEU A 98 0.11 -10.50 1.86
N LEU A 99 1.26 -11.10 2.20
CA LEU A 99 2.24 -11.58 1.23
C LEU A 99 1.64 -12.59 0.26
N VAL A 100 0.87 -13.57 0.75
CA VAL A 100 0.17 -14.55 -0.10
C VAL A 100 -0.82 -13.86 -1.03
N SER A 101 -1.55 -12.85 -0.55
CA SER A 101 -2.48 -12.08 -1.37
C SER A 101 -1.78 -11.28 -2.47
N MET A 102 -0.58 -10.74 -2.19
CA MET A 102 0.24 -10.03 -3.18
C MET A 102 0.72 -10.98 -4.29
N CYS A 103 1.26 -12.15 -3.93
CA CYS A 103 1.71 -13.15 -4.89
C CYS A 103 0.56 -13.71 -5.74
N SER A 104 -0.65 -13.77 -5.19
CA SER A 104 -1.84 -14.30 -5.87
C SER A 104 -2.50 -13.29 -6.80
N ARG A 105 -2.04 -12.02 -6.83
CA ARG A 105 -2.50 -11.05 -7.83
C ARG A 105 -2.00 -11.48 -9.20
N LYS A 106 -2.88 -12.17 -9.94
CA LYS A 106 -2.80 -12.18 -11.42
C LYS A 106 -2.91 -10.73 -11.89
N ASP A 107 -2.26 -10.37 -13.00
CA ASP A 107 -2.38 -9.07 -13.66
C ASP A 107 -3.86 -8.70 -13.82
N ALA A 108 -4.41 -8.05 -12.78
CA ALA A 108 -5.81 -7.68 -12.74
C ALA A 108 -5.94 -6.56 -13.77
N SER A 109 -6.88 -6.75 -14.70
CA SER A 109 -7.18 -5.79 -15.74
C SER A 109 -7.13 -4.37 -15.18
N LYS A 110 -6.27 -3.52 -15.76
CA LYS A 110 -5.97 -2.14 -15.36
C LYS A 110 -7.15 -1.19 -15.59
N GLY A 111 -8.35 -1.61 -15.23
CA GLY A 111 -9.54 -0.77 -15.23
C GLY A 111 -9.67 -0.11 -13.86
N PRO A 112 -10.12 1.15 -13.80
CA PRO A 112 -10.60 1.70 -12.54
C PRO A 112 -11.66 0.76 -11.94
N PHE A 113 -11.71 0.60 -10.61
CA PHE A 113 -12.85 0.01 -9.90
C PHE A 113 -14.13 0.88 -9.99
N ILE A 114 -14.17 1.82 -10.93
CA ILE A 114 -15.40 2.48 -11.34
C ILE A 114 -16.22 1.39 -12.02
N LYS A 115 -17.42 1.11 -11.48
CA LYS A 115 -18.45 0.37 -12.21
C LYS A 115 -18.50 0.96 -13.61
N LYS A 116 -17.97 0.25 -14.60
CA LYS A 116 -18.03 0.67 -15.99
C LYS A 116 -19.52 0.85 -16.28
N ILE A 117 -20.00 2.09 -16.37
CA ILE A 117 -21.36 2.37 -16.81
C ILE A 117 -21.41 1.73 -18.19
N ARG A 118 -22.09 0.58 -18.30
CA ARG A 118 -22.23 -0.10 -19.59
C ARG A 118 -22.95 0.90 -20.48
N LYS A 119 -22.29 1.36 -21.55
CA LYS A 119 -22.94 2.13 -22.60
C LYS A 119 -24.04 1.23 -23.16
N SER A 120 -25.26 1.43 -22.68
CA SER A 120 -26.45 0.83 -23.28
C SER A 120 -26.77 1.64 -24.54
N ASN A 121 -27.21 1.01 -25.62
CA ASN A 121 -27.70 1.75 -26.79
C ASN A 121 -29.03 2.47 -26.48
N ASP A 122 -29.63 2.17 -25.33
CA ASP A 122 -30.81 2.83 -24.80
C ASP A 122 -30.45 4.18 -24.17
N ILE A 123 -30.88 5.25 -24.82
CA ILE A 123 -30.60 6.63 -24.41
C ILE A 123 -31.21 6.97 -23.04
N GLN A 124 -32.34 6.36 -22.67
CA GLN A 124 -33.00 6.61 -21.40
C GLN A 124 -32.17 6.05 -20.24
N LYS A 125 -31.59 4.86 -20.41
CA LYS A 125 -30.67 4.27 -19.43
C LYS A 125 -29.38 5.09 -19.28
N GLN A 126 -28.89 5.69 -20.37
CA GLN A 126 -27.73 6.57 -20.30
C GLN A 126 -28.05 7.86 -19.55
N GLN A 127 -29.19 8.51 -19.85
CA GLN A 127 -29.64 9.72 -19.16
C GLN A 127 -29.84 9.47 -17.66
N LEU A 128 -30.50 8.36 -17.30
CA LEU A 128 -30.70 7.98 -15.91
C LEU A 128 -29.37 7.75 -15.18
N SER A 129 -28.42 7.03 -15.81
CA SER A 129 -27.11 6.79 -15.21
C SER A 129 -26.28 8.07 -15.05
N MET A 130 -26.42 9.05 -15.94
CA MET A 130 -25.76 10.35 -15.82
C MET A 130 -26.37 11.17 -14.68
N LEU A 131 -27.70 11.24 -14.60
CA LEU A 131 -28.40 11.96 -13.54
C LEU A 131 -28.11 11.37 -12.16
N CYS A 132 -28.11 10.05 -12.03
CA CYS A 132 -27.78 9.36 -10.78
C CYS A 132 -26.31 9.50 -10.34
N SER A 133 -25.41 10.03 -11.21
CA SER A 133 -24.02 10.32 -10.84
C SER A 133 -23.86 11.68 -10.16
N LEU A 134 -24.90 12.52 -10.18
CA LEU A 134 -24.88 13.82 -9.52
C LEU A 134 -25.14 13.65 -8.00
N PRO A 135 -24.41 14.38 -7.15
CA PRO A 135 -24.65 14.37 -5.71
C PRO A 135 -26.11 14.75 -5.38
N GLY A 136 -26.78 13.94 -4.55
CA GLY A 136 -28.15 14.19 -4.12
C GLY A 136 -29.24 13.76 -5.10
N VAL A 137 -28.89 13.18 -6.25
CA VAL A 137 -29.86 12.67 -7.24
C VAL A 137 -29.84 11.15 -7.24
N GLY A 138 -30.88 10.54 -6.68
CA GLY A 138 -31.10 9.09 -6.75
C GLY A 138 -32.00 8.70 -7.92
N GLU A 139 -32.15 7.39 -8.15
CA GLU A 139 -32.94 6.83 -9.26
C GLU A 139 -34.38 7.36 -9.30
N LYS A 140 -35.03 7.51 -8.14
CA LYS A 140 -36.39 8.09 -8.05
C LYS A 140 -36.46 9.56 -8.45
N THR A 141 -35.41 10.33 -8.16
CA THR A 141 -35.30 11.75 -8.54
C THR A 141 -34.95 11.89 -10.01
N ALA A 142 -34.14 10.97 -10.54
CA ALA A 142 -33.68 10.98 -11.92
C ALA A 142 -34.73 10.49 -12.94
N ILE A 143 -35.76 9.75 -12.49
CA ILE A 143 -36.90 9.31 -13.32
C ILE A 143 -38.01 10.37 -13.38
N ARG A 144 -38.03 11.31 -12.43
CA ARG A 144 -39.08 12.32 -12.27
C ARG A 144 -38.92 13.47 -13.27
#